data_AF-A0A7V3SAR7-F1
#
_entry.id   AF-A0A7V3SAR7-F1
#
_cell.length_a   1.000
_cell.length_b   1.000
_cell.length_c   1.000
_cell.angle_alpha   90.00
_cell.angle_beta   90.00
_cell.angle_gamma   90.00
#
_symmetry.space_group_name_H-M   'P 1'
#
loop_
_entity.id
_entity.type
_entity.pdbx_description
1 polymer ?
#
loop_
_entity_poly.entity_id
_entity_poly.type
_entity_poly.pdbx_seq_one_letter_code
_entity_poly.pdbx_strand_id
1 'polypeptide(L)'
;MITIGRARLLTQFLTLIIVNLGFTQVLKSGIVCPVFFCYGCPWASVACPIGVLQNYTALGAFPFYALGTLGLAGLAVGRGWCGWACPFGAIQDLVARIRRNDAAKLPPVPLTKYLSLGGILIAAWLLTDSAFCKVCPGGSIFASIPHRFASPEFPFGTFFYVHIATLAVTLILVFLFARFWCRYLCPLGAILGAFNRTGLVKIRLDRSRYTECQNCLKSCPGGIGKVEDIGNGTDCTQCARCVEKCPVGALKISAGLRN
;
A
#
# COMPACT_ATOMS: atom_id res chain seq x y z
N MET A 1 1.26 -23.12 16.20
CA MET A 1 2.07 -22.29 15.27
C MET A 1 1.14 -21.34 14.51
N ILE A 2 1.43 -20.04 14.50
CA ILE A 2 0.67 -19.04 13.72
C ILE A 2 1.15 -19.12 12.27
N THR A 3 0.24 -19.31 11.31
CA THR A 3 0.59 -19.27 9.87
C THR A 3 0.95 -17.83 9.45
N ILE A 4 1.82 -17.66 8.45
CA ILE A 4 2.23 -16.34 7.92
C ILE A 4 0.98 -15.55 7.49
N GLY A 5 0.00 -16.22 6.90
CA GLY A 5 -1.30 -15.64 6.57
C GLY A 5 -2.05 -15.03 7.76
N ARG A 6 -2.09 -15.73 8.92
CA ARG A 6 -2.74 -15.22 10.16
C ARG A 6 -1.94 -14.09 10.79
N ALA A 7 -0.62 -14.22 10.86
CA ALA A 7 0.26 -13.17 11.38
C ALA A 7 0.07 -11.87 10.60
N ARG A 8 0.00 -11.95 9.27
CA ARG A 8 -0.20 -10.80 8.39
C ARG A 8 -1.55 -10.11 8.57
N LEU A 9 -2.62 -10.89 8.73
CA LEU A 9 -3.93 -10.33 9.00
C LEU A 9 -3.94 -9.60 10.36
N LEU A 10 -3.33 -10.21 11.37
CA LEU A 10 -3.19 -9.62 12.70
C LEU A 10 -2.40 -8.30 12.63
N THR A 11 -1.25 -8.25 11.94
CA THR A 11 -0.46 -7.03 11.83
C THR A 11 -1.18 -5.92 11.08
N GLN A 12 -1.96 -6.25 10.04
CA GLN A 12 -2.79 -5.29 9.31
C GLN A 12 -3.89 -4.70 10.20
N PHE A 13 -4.57 -5.54 10.99
CA PHE A 13 -5.58 -5.10 11.95
C PHE A 13 -4.98 -4.24 13.07
N LEU A 14 -3.87 -4.67 13.66
CA LEU A 14 -3.16 -3.89 14.67
C LEU A 14 -2.71 -2.53 14.11
N THR A 15 -2.19 -2.50 12.88
CA THR A 15 -1.80 -1.24 12.24
C THR A 15 -3.01 -0.34 12.03
N LEU A 16 -4.15 -0.88 11.57
CA LEU A 16 -5.39 -0.12 11.42
C LEU A 16 -5.84 0.52 12.74
N ILE A 17 -5.75 -0.22 13.85
CA ILE A 17 -6.06 0.33 15.18
C ILE A 17 -5.07 1.44 15.52
N ILE A 18 -3.76 1.17 15.43
CA ILE A 18 -2.70 2.13 15.77
C ILE A 18 -2.85 3.45 15.02
N VAL A 19 -3.09 3.41 13.70
CA VAL A 19 -3.23 4.63 12.88
C VAL A 19 -4.52 5.42 13.16
N ASN A 20 -5.50 4.80 13.83
CA ASN A 20 -6.76 5.42 14.25
C ASN A 20 -6.89 5.61 15.77
N LEU A 21 -5.81 5.46 16.55
CA LEU A 21 -5.81 5.66 18.01
C LEU A 21 -5.66 7.14 18.43
N GLY A 22 -5.77 8.10 17.52
CA GLY A 22 -5.57 9.53 17.78
C GLY A 22 -6.70 10.24 18.54
N PHE A 23 -7.26 9.60 19.57
CA PHE A 23 -8.36 10.13 20.39
C PHE A 23 -7.93 11.31 21.28
N THR A 24 -6.65 11.37 21.66
CA THR A 24 -6.06 12.47 22.45
C THR A 24 -4.94 13.15 21.67
N GLN A 25 -4.68 14.44 21.95
CA GLN A 25 -3.60 15.20 21.28
C GLN A 25 -2.22 14.54 21.47
N VAL A 26 -2.01 13.85 22.59
CA VAL A 26 -0.76 13.11 22.89
C VAL A 26 -0.54 11.94 21.91
N LEU A 27 -1.62 11.35 21.40
CA LEU A 27 -1.54 10.22 20.47
C LEU A 27 -1.40 10.66 19.00
N LYS A 28 -1.43 11.97 18.72
CA LYS A 28 -1.16 12.54 17.38
C LYS A 28 0.34 12.76 17.20
N SER A 29 1.02 11.69 16.81
CA SER A 29 2.49 11.65 16.69
C SER A 29 3.06 12.50 15.55
N GLY A 30 2.26 12.79 14.51
CA GLY A 30 2.74 13.47 13.30
C GLY A 30 3.71 12.65 12.44
N ILE A 31 3.99 11.40 12.82
CA ILE A 31 4.94 10.54 12.10
C ILE A 31 4.37 10.15 10.74
N VAL A 32 5.20 10.26 9.69
CA VAL A 32 4.86 9.79 8.35
C VAL A 32 4.95 8.27 8.29
N CYS A 33 3.80 7.61 8.27
CA CYS A 33 3.73 6.16 8.24
C CYS A 33 3.81 5.64 6.79
N PRO A 34 4.60 4.59 6.48
CA PRO A 34 4.76 4.03 5.12
C PRO A 34 3.56 3.16 4.68
N VAL A 35 2.34 3.57 5.03
CA VAL A 35 1.09 2.86 4.69
C VAL A 35 0.10 3.82 4.05
N PHE A 36 -0.83 3.26 3.27
CA PHE A 36 -1.87 4.06 2.62
C PHE A 36 -3.00 4.32 3.61
N PHE A 37 -3.05 5.56 4.11
CA PHE A 37 -3.96 6.05 5.15
C PHE A 37 -4.36 7.52 4.88
N CYS A 38 -5.41 8.03 5.53
CA CYS A 38 -5.85 9.42 5.38
C CYS A 38 -5.71 10.20 6.69
N TYR A 39 -5.01 11.35 6.65
CA TYR A 39 -4.84 12.24 7.79
C TYR A 39 -6.11 13.06 8.13
N GLY A 40 -7.09 13.10 7.22
CA GLY A 40 -8.38 13.77 7.46
C GLY A 40 -9.31 13.05 8.44
N CYS A 41 -8.93 11.86 8.91
CA CYS A 41 -9.66 11.17 9.97
C CYS A 41 -9.53 11.96 11.29
N PRO A 42 -10.61 12.22 12.04
CA PRO A 42 -10.52 12.91 13.33
C PRO A 42 -9.62 12.17 14.33
N TRP A 43 -9.53 10.84 14.20
CA TRP A 43 -8.73 9.94 15.03
C TRP A 43 -7.39 9.54 14.40
N ALA A 44 -6.94 10.22 13.33
CA ALA A 44 -5.63 9.97 12.76
C ALA A 44 -4.51 10.22 13.79
N SER A 45 -3.70 9.20 14.06
CA SER A 45 -2.50 9.31 14.91
C SER A 45 -1.21 9.57 14.12
N VAL A 46 -1.24 9.34 12.80
CA VAL A 46 -0.10 9.42 11.88
C VAL A 46 -0.42 10.28 10.66
N ALA A 47 0.62 10.82 10.02
CA ALA A 47 0.51 11.59 8.79
C ALA A 47 0.45 10.69 7.55
N CYS A 48 -0.33 11.13 6.55
CA CYS A 48 -0.35 10.47 5.24
C CYS A 48 0.92 10.83 4.44
N PRO A 49 1.71 9.86 3.97
CA PRO A 49 2.93 10.15 3.22
C PRO A 49 2.65 10.93 1.93
N ILE A 50 1.57 10.61 1.23
CA ILE A 50 1.23 11.27 -0.04
C ILE A 50 0.71 12.69 0.20
N GLY A 51 -0.13 12.88 1.22
CA GLY A 51 -0.62 14.22 1.59
C GLY A 51 0.53 15.15 1.97
N VAL A 52 1.49 14.66 2.76
CA VAL A 52 2.69 15.43 3.11
C VAL A 52 3.51 15.77 1.88
N LEU A 53 3.80 14.80 1.00
CA LEU A 53 4.55 15.07 -0.23
C LEU A 53 3.87 16.15 -1.09
N GLN A 54 2.55 16.04 -1.30
CA GLN A 54 1.81 17.03 -2.09
C GLN A 54 1.79 18.41 -1.44
N ASN A 55 1.62 18.49 -0.12
CA ASN A 55 1.61 19.76 0.59
C ASN A 55 2.95 20.50 0.44
N TYR A 56 4.06 19.79 0.61
CA TYR A 56 5.39 20.38 0.41
C TYR A 56 5.62 20.79 -1.04
N THR A 57 5.21 19.97 -2.01
CA THR A 57 5.29 20.32 -3.44
C THR A 57 4.46 21.54 -3.79
N ALA A 58 3.24 21.67 -3.25
CA ALA A 58 2.39 22.84 -3.44
C ALA A 58 3.02 24.12 -2.86
N LEU A 59 3.74 24.00 -1.75
CA LEU A 59 4.48 25.11 -1.12
C LEU A 59 5.84 25.41 -1.79
N GLY A 60 6.25 24.65 -2.81
CA GLY A 60 7.58 24.76 -3.41
C GLY A 60 8.73 24.36 -2.47
N ALA A 61 8.43 23.68 -1.37
CA ALA A 61 9.40 23.27 -0.37
C ALA A 61 9.82 21.80 -0.54
N PHE A 62 11.05 21.47 -0.15
CA PHE A 62 11.54 20.10 -0.28
C PHE A 62 11.15 19.24 0.95
N PRO A 63 10.46 18.10 0.78
CA PRO A 63 9.93 17.29 1.88
C PRO A 63 10.97 16.34 2.50
N PHE A 64 12.04 16.88 3.09
CA PHE A 64 13.14 16.08 3.69
C PHE A 64 12.65 15.02 4.68
N TYR A 65 11.71 15.39 5.57
CA TYR A 65 11.19 14.48 6.59
C TYR A 65 10.40 13.30 5.99
N ALA A 66 9.52 13.55 5.02
CA ALA A 66 8.73 12.49 4.39
C ALA A 66 9.62 11.57 3.53
N LEU A 67 10.58 12.14 2.79
CA LEU A 67 11.51 11.35 1.99
C LEU A 67 12.46 10.53 2.86
N GLY A 68 12.96 11.09 3.97
CA GLY A 68 13.81 10.38 4.91
C GLY A 68 13.09 9.20 5.57
N THR A 69 11.89 9.43 6.09
CA THR A 69 11.07 8.37 6.73
C THR A 69 10.65 7.28 5.73
N LEU A 70 10.19 7.65 4.52
CA LEU A 70 9.85 6.69 3.47
C LEU A 70 11.08 5.96 2.93
N GLY A 71 12.23 6.63 2.84
CA GLY A 71 13.49 6.05 2.43
C GLY A 71 13.98 5.00 3.43
N LEU A 72 13.99 5.32 4.73
CA LEU A 72 14.34 4.36 5.78
C LEU A 72 13.36 3.19 5.83
N ALA A 73 12.05 3.47 5.75
CA ALA A 73 11.03 2.43 5.69
C ALA A 73 11.18 1.53 4.45
N GLY A 74 11.50 2.13 3.30
CA GLY A 74 11.78 1.43 2.05
C GLY A 74 13.04 0.57 2.13
N LEU A 75 14.13 1.11 2.68
CA LEU A 75 15.36 0.35 2.89
C LEU A 75 15.18 -0.79 3.90
N ALA A 76 14.27 -0.68 4.87
CA ALA A 76 14.00 -1.75 5.81
C ALA A 76 13.32 -2.96 5.13
N VAL A 77 12.18 -2.75 4.47
CA VAL A 77 11.32 -3.85 3.96
C VAL A 77 10.72 -3.59 2.57
N GLY A 78 11.05 -2.47 1.93
CA GLY A 78 10.49 -2.04 0.64
C GLY A 78 8.97 -1.97 0.69
N ARG A 79 8.30 -2.65 -0.23
CA ARG A 79 6.83 -2.81 -0.25
C ARG A 79 6.30 -3.84 0.74
N GLY A 80 7.13 -4.40 1.61
CA GLY A 80 6.70 -5.24 2.72
C GLY A 80 5.64 -4.54 3.58
N TRP A 81 5.75 -3.22 3.78
CA TRP A 81 4.70 -2.41 4.44
C TRP A 81 3.33 -2.54 3.78
N CYS A 82 3.27 -2.57 2.44
CA CYS A 82 2.02 -2.77 1.71
C CYS A 82 1.43 -4.18 1.93
N GLY A 83 2.29 -5.19 2.14
CA GLY A 83 1.88 -6.57 2.36
C GLY A 83 1.45 -6.89 3.78
N TRP A 84 2.04 -6.22 4.77
CA TRP A 84 1.97 -6.57 6.20
C TRP A 84 1.30 -5.53 7.10
N ALA A 85 1.40 -4.24 6.77
CA ALA A 85 0.92 -3.15 7.63
C ALA A 85 -0.23 -2.36 6.99
N CYS A 86 -0.25 -2.23 5.67
CA CYS A 86 -1.19 -1.35 4.98
C CYS A 86 -2.65 -1.81 5.11
N PRO A 87 -3.54 -0.99 5.70
CA PRO A 87 -4.96 -1.34 5.86
C PRO A 87 -5.68 -1.42 4.51
N PHE A 88 -5.33 -0.53 3.57
CA PHE A 88 -5.90 -0.56 2.22
C PHE A 88 -5.50 -1.82 1.43
N GLY A 89 -4.31 -2.39 1.72
CA GLY A 89 -3.90 -3.68 1.18
C GLY A 89 -4.72 -4.84 1.75
N ALA A 90 -5.08 -4.76 3.03
CA ALA A 90 -5.96 -5.73 3.70
C ALA A 90 -7.36 -5.76 3.08
N ILE A 91 -7.93 -4.57 2.80
CA ILE A 91 -9.24 -4.44 2.15
C ILE A 91 -9.24 -5.12 0.78
N GLN A 92 -8.21 -4.87 -0.04
CA GLN A 92 -8.10 -5.52 -1.36
C GLN A 92 -7.95 -7.05 -1.24
N ASP A 93 -7.21 -7.53 -0.25
CA ASP A 93 -7.10 -8.96 0.01
C ASP A 93 -8.41 -9.59 0.51
N LEU A 94 -9.20 -8.85 1.29
CA LEU A 94 -10.52 -9.26 1.75
C LEU A 94 -11.51 -9.33 0.60
N VAL A 95 -11.58 -8.30 -0.25
CA VAL A 95 -12.41 -8.29 -1.47
C VAL A 95 -12.06 -9.47 -2.38
N ALA A 96 -10.77 -9.72 -2.58
CA ALA A 96 -10.31 -10.88 -3.34
C ALA A 96 -10.73 -12.22 -2.72
N ARG A 97 -10.79 -12.32 -1.38
CA ARG A 97 -11.23 -13.53 -0.67
C ARG A 97 -12.74 -13.74 -0.75
N ILE A 98 -13.53 -12.66 -0.69
CA ILE A 98 -15.01 -12.71 -0.80
C ILE A 98 -15.43 -13.22 -2.17
N ARG A 99 -14.72 -12.83 -3.25
CA ARG A 99 -15.06 -13.23 -4.62
C ARG A 99 -14.93 -14.73 -4.89
N ARG A 100 -14.19 -15.50 -4.08
CA ARG A 100 -13.92 -16.96 -4.17
C ARG A 100 -13.30 -17.49 -5.50
N ASN A 101 -13.38 -16.78 -6.62
CA ASN A 101 -12.75 -17.12 -7.90
C ASN A 101 -11.35 -16.49 -8.06
N ASP A 102 -10.58 -16.89 -9.07
CA ASP A 102 -9.35 -16.21 -9.47
C ASP A 102 -9.68 -14.91 -10.20
N ALA A 103 -9.09 -13.79 -9.78
CA ALA A 103 -9.32 -12.51 -10.47
C ALA A 103 -8.56 -12.56 -11.77
N ALA A 104 -9.01 -11.79 -12.76
CA ALA A 104 -8.16 -11.50 -13.89
C ALA A 104 -6.87 -10.87 -13.35
N LYS A 105 -5.76 -11.61 -13.48
CA LYS A 105 -4.42 -11.10 -13.21
C LYS A 105 -3.95 -10.51 -14.52
N LEU A 106 -4.18 -9.22 -14.71
CA LEU A 106 -3.55 -8.51 -15.83
C LEU A 106 -2.02 -8.65 -15.73
N PRO A 107 -1.24 -8.37 -16.78
CA PRO A 107 0.21 -8.23 -16.69
C PRO A 107 0.61 -6.90 -16.02
N PRO A 108 1.56 -6.90 -15.05
CA PRO A 108 1.97 -5.68 -14.37
C PRO A 108 2.59 -4.68 -15.35
N VAL A 109 2.10 -3.44 -15.31
CA VAL A 109 2.65 -2.33 -16.09
C VAL A 109 3.26 -1.34 -15.11
N PRO A 110 4.53 -1.53 -14.69
CA PRO A 110 5.10 -0.80 -13.57
C PRO A 110 5.15 0.72 -13.82
N LEU A 111 5.18 1.16 -15.09
CA LEU A 111 5.20 2.58 -15.46
C LEU A 111 3.97 3.34 -14.97
N THR A 112 2.79 2.73 -14.96
CA THR A 112 1.52 3.41 -14.64
C THR A 112 1.51 4.06 -13.25
N LYS A 113 2.03 3.38 -12.22
CA LYS A 113 2.16 3.92 -10.86
C LYS A 113 3.22 5.01 -10.73
N TYR A 114 4.24 5.02 -11.61
CA TYR A 114 5.22 6.12 -11.65
C TYR A 114 4.65 7.34 -12.38
N LEU A 115 3.84 7.12 -13.42
CA LEU A 115 3.06 8.18 -14.06
C LEU A 115 2.02 8.76 -13.09
N SER A 116 1.36 7.93 -12.28
CA SER A 116 0.44 8.44 -11.26
C SER A 116 1.19 9.25 -10.21
N LEU A 117 2.36 8.79 -9.73
CA LEU A 117 3.22 9.55 -8.82
C LEU A 117 3.66 10.90 -9.42
N GLY A 118 4.17 10.91 -10.66
CA GLY A 118 4.58 12.14 -11.33
C GLY A 118 3.39 13.09 -11.55
N GLY A 119 2.28 12.56 -12.03
CA GLY A 119 1.06 13.32 -12.30
C GLY A 119 0.49 13.99 -11.05
N ILE A 120 0.48 13.31 -9.89
CA ILE A 120 -0.02 13.92 -8.64
C ILE A 120 0.89 15.00 -8.09
N LEU A 121 2.20 14.93 -8.33
CA LEU A 121 3.17 15.94 -7.91
C LEU A 121 3.12 17.16 -8.83
N ILE A 122 3.03 16.93 -10.15
CA ILE A 122 2.83 18.00 -11.14
C ILE A 122 1.51 18.72 -10.89
N ALA A 123 0.42 17.98 -10.65
CA ALA A 123 -0.87 18.59 -10.32
C ALA A 123 -0.81 19.38 -9.01
N ALA A 124 -0.10 18.89 -8.00
CA ALA A 124 0.08 19.62 -6.75
C ALA A 124 0.88 20.91 -6.93
N TRP A 125 1.89 20.89 -7.79
CA TRP A 125 2.69 22.07 -8.12
C TRP A 125 1.88 23.10 -8.93
N LEU A 126 1.16 22.68 -9.97
CA LEU A 126 0.38 23.58 -10.83
C LEU A 126 -0.84 24.18 -10.13
N LEU A 127 -1.57 23.38 -9.36
CA LEU A 127 -2.79 23.81 -8.70
C LEU A 127 -2.53 24.41 -7.31
N THR A 128 -1.28 24.34 -6.82
CA THR A 128 -0.90 24.74 -5.45
C THR A 128 -1.79 24.12 -4.38
N ASP A 129 -2.28 22.91 -4.63
CA ASP A 129 -3.24 22.21 -3.78
C ASP A 129 -3.02 20.70 -3.81
N SER A 130 -3.46 20.02 -2.76
CA SER A 130 -3.42 18.57 -2.58
C SER A 130 -4.46 17.84 -3.44
N ALA A 131 -4.36 17.97 -4.77
CA ALA A 131 -5.35 17.47 -5.73
C ALA A 131 -5.68 15.98 -5.58
N PHE A 132 -4.71 15.14 -5.21
CA PHE A 132 -4.95 13.71 -5.01
C PHE A 132 -5.74 13.43 -3.73
N CYS A 133 -5.54 14.23 -2.68
CA CYS A 133 -6.27 14.07 -1.43
C CYS A 133 -7.79 14.24 -1.63
N LYS A 134 -8.22 15.04 -2.62
CA LYS A 134 -9.64 15.22 -2.98
C LYS A 134 -10.28 14.03 -3.69
N VAL A 135 -9.49 13.17 -4.34
CA VAL A 135 -9.96 12.02 -5.12
C VAL A 135 -9.47 10.67 -4.58
N CYS A 136 -8.81 10.69 -3.42
CA CYS A 136 -8.20 9.52 -2.83
C CYS A 136 -9.27 8.56 -2.28
N PRO A 137 -9.28 7.26 -2.69
CA PRO A 137 -10.23 6.29 -2.13
C PRO A 137 -9.95 5.98 -0.65
N GLY A 138 -8.72 6.23 -0.18
CA GLY A 138 -8.37 6.16 1.23
C GLY A 138 -9.02 7.28 2.05
N GLY A 139 -9.25 8.45 1.45
CA GLY A 139 -9.99 9.54 2.09
C GLY A 139 -11.42 9.13 2.41
N SER A 140 -12.07 8.41 1.50
CA SER A 140 -13.45 7.95 1.66
C SER A 140 -13.60 6.96 2.82
N ILE A 141 -12.73 5.94 2.88
CA ILE A 141 -12.79 4.86 3.88
C ILE A 141 -12.33 5.35 5.25
N PHE A 142 -11.23 6.09 5.30
CA PHE A 142 -10.58 6.43 6.57
C PHE A 142 -10.99 7.81 7.10
N ALA A 143 -11.49 8.73 6.29
CA ALA A 143 -11.89 10.07 6.74
C ALA A 143 -13.38 10.34 6.54
N SER A 144 -13.89 10.34 5.31
CA SER A 144 -15.26 10.80 5.01
C SER A 144 -16.35 9.99 5.73
N ILE A 145 -16.24 8.65 5.73
CA ILE A 145 -17.20 7.78 6.44
C ILE A 145 -17.08 7.96 7.96
N PRO A 146 -15.89 7.82 8.60
CA PRO A 146 -15.75 8.06 10.04
C PRO A 146 -16.19 9.45 10.50
N HIS A 147 -15.87 10.49 9.73
CA HIS A 147 -16.28 11.86 10.04
C HIS A 147 -17.80 12.02 10.07
N ARG A 148 -18.53 11.30 9.20
CA ARG A 148 -20.00 11.31 9.19
C ARG A 148 -20.60 10.62 10.41
N PHE A 149 -19.95 9.59 10.94
CA PHE A 149 -20.38 8.93 12.18
C PHE A 149 -20.05 9.77 13.41
N ALA A 150 -18.90 10.45 13.42
CA ALA A 150 -18.46 11.31 14.53
C ALA A 150 -19.28 12.61 14.63
N SER A 151 -19.57 13.22 13.48
CA SER A 151 -20.22 14.54 13.42
C SER A 151 -21.38 14.51 12.43
N PRO A 152 -22.55 13.96 12.82
CA PRO A 152 -23.69 13.75 11.93
C PRO A 152 -24.37 15.04 11.45
N GLU A 153 -24.04 16.18 12.06
CA GLU A 153 -24.67 17.49 11.83
C GLU A 153 -24.17 18.21 10.58
N PHE A 154 -23.03 17.80 10.01
CA PHE A 154 -22.48 18.44 8.81
C PHE A 154 -23.16 17.95 7.52
N PRO A 155 -23.55 18.85 6.61
CA PRO A 155 -24.20 18.48 5.35
C PRO A 155 -23.23 17.76 4.40
N PHE A 156 -23.78 16.97 3.47
CA PHE A 156 -23.01 16.31 2.42
C PHE A 156 -22.44 17.35 1.45
N GLY A 157 -21.15 17.67 1.58
CA GLY A 157 -20.44 18.52 0.63
C GLY A 157 -20.13 17.80 -0.69
N THR A 158 -19.85 18.54 -1.75
CA THR A 158 -19.48 18.00 -3.07
C THR A 158 -18.32 16.99 -2.99
N PHE A 159 -17.32 17.25 -2.15
CA PHE A 159 -16.18 16.34 -1.96
C PHE A 159 -16.58 14.99 -1.35
N PHE A 160 -17.66 14.91 -0.55
CA PHE A 160 -18.17 13.64 -0.05
C PHE A 160 -18.60 12.74 -1.21
N TYR A 161 -19.36 13.27 -2.17
CA TYR A 161 -19.80 12.52 -3.34
C TYR A 161 -18.62 12.08 -4.23
N VAL A 162 -17.62 12.96 -4.42
CA VAL A 162 -16.39 12.61 -5.15
C VAL A 162 -15.64 11.46 -4.45
N HIS A 163 -15.53 11.51 -3.12
CA HIS A 163 -14.91 10.44 -2.33
C HIS A 163 -15.68 9.12 -2.45
N ILE A 164 -17.00 9.13 -2.33
CA ILE A 164 -17.79 7.91 -2.47
C ILE A 164 -17.72 7.34 -3.89
N ALA A 165 -17.79 8.19 -4.93
CA ALA A 165 -17.66 7.77 -6.32
C ALA A 165 -16.29 7.14 -6.61
N THR A 166 -15.21 7.80 -6.18
CA THR A 166 -13.83 7.27 -6.35
C THR A 166 -13.62 5.96 -5.60
N LEU A 167 -14.19 5.81 -4.41
CA LEU A 167 -14.19 4.56 -3.67
C LEU A 167 -14.94 3.45 -4.42
N ALA A 168 -16.16 3.73 -4.90
CA ALA A 168 -16.97 2.76 -5.64
C ALA A 168 -16.24 2.26 -6.90
N VAL A 169 -15.71 3.18 -7.71
CA VAL A 169 -14.90 2.83 -8.89
C VAL A 169 -13.69 1.99 -8.50
N THR A 170 -12.97 2.37 -7.44
CA THR A 170 -11.80 1.61 -6.98
C THR A 170 -12.17 0.21 -6.51
N LEU A 171 -13.28 0.04 -5.78
CA LEU A 171 -13.75 -1.26 -5.32
C LEU A 171 -14.20 -2.15 -6.49
N ILE A 172 -14.88 -1.59 -7.49
CA ILE A 172 -15.24 -2.31 -8.72
C ILE A 172 -13.98 -2.81 -9.42
N LEU A 173 -12.99 -1.95 -9.61
CA LEU A 173 -11.73 -2.33 -10.26
C LEU A 173 -10.94 -3.37 -9.46
N VAL A 174 -10.93 -3.27 -8.13
CA VAL A 174 -10.31 -4.26 -7.24
C VAL A 174 -11.07 -5.59 -7.25
N PHE A 175 -12.40 -5.55 -7.42
CA PHE A 175 -13.22 -6.74 -7.55
C PHE A 175 -12.94 -7.48 -8.86
N LEU A 176 -12.78 -6.74 -9.96
CA LEU A 176 -12.44 -7.31 -11.28
C LEU A 176 -10.99 -7.77 -11.37
N PHE A 177 -10.05 -6.98 -10.84
CA PHE A 177 -8.61 -7.21 -10.95
C PHE A 177 -7.94 -7.22 -9.57
N ALA A 178 -7.23 -8.31 -9.27
CA ALA A 178 -6.56 -8.47 -7.99
C ALA A 178 -5.56 -7.34 -7.73
N ARG A 179 -5.73 -6.65 -6.59
CA ARG A 179 -4.85 -5.58 -6.13
C ARG A 179 -4.62 -4.44 -7.14
N PHE A 180 -5.64 -4.15 -7.95
CA PHE A 180 -5.58 -3.15 -9.03
C PHE A 180 -4.94 -1.83 -8.59
N TRP A 181 -5.45 -1.23 -7.52
CA TRP A 181 -4.97 0.05 -7.01
C TRP A 181 -3.48 0.02 -6.65
N CYS A 182 -3.08 -0.98 -5.87
CA CYS A 182 -1.70 -1.15 -5.44
C CYS A 182 -0.71 -1.37 -6.58
N ARG A 183 -1.18 -1.80 -7.76
CA ARG A 183 -0.32 -2.09 -8.90
C ARG A 183 -0.24 -0.96 -9.91
N TYR A 184 -1.36 -0.30 -10.16
CA TYR A 184 -1.49 0.65 -11.28
C TYR A 184 -1.54 2.10 -10.85
N LEU A 185 -2.11 2.40 -9.67
CA LEU A 185 -2.45 3.77 -9.31
C LEU A 185 -1.76 4.26 -8.04
N CYS A 186 -1.37 3.37 -7.14
CA CYS A 186 -0.85 3.75 -5.83
C CYS A 186 0.54 4.42 -5.89
N PRO A 187 0.65 5.74 -5.65
CA PRO A 187 1.93 6.45 -5.70
C PRO A 187 2.89 5.98 -4.59
N LEU A 188 2.35 5.63 -3.41
CA LEU A 188 3.14 5.06 -2.31
C LEU A 188 3.77 3.72 -2.70
N GLY A 189 3.04 2.91 -3.47
CA GLY A 189 3.54 1.66 -4.01
C GLY A 189 4.67 1.84 -5.02
N ALA A 190 4.70 2.95 -5.75
CA ALA A 190 5.80 3.30 -6.66
C ALA A 190 7.08 3.65 -5.87
N ILE A 191 6.94 4.50 -4.82
CA ILE A 191 8.06 4.90 -3.95
C ILE A 191 8.66 3.68 -3.26
N LEU A 192 7.86 2.93 -2.49
CA LEU A 192 8.34 1.76 -1.75
C LEU A 192 8.78 0.62 -2.68
N GLY A 193 8.20 0.53 -3.88
CA GLY A 193 8.55 -0.43 -4.92
C GLY A 193 9.98 -0.28 -5.43
N ALA A 194 10.48 0.94 -5.51
CA ALA A 194 11.86 1.21 -5.92
C ALA A 194 12.87 0.58 -4.95
N PHE A 195 12.52 0.46 -3.66
CA PHE A 195 13.39 -0.10 -2.63
C PHE A 195 13.33 -1.63 -2.50
N ASN A 196 12.49 -2.33 -3.27
CA ASN A 196 12.41 -3.79 -3.16
C ASN A 196 13.75 -4.48 -3.47
N ARG A 197 14.54 -3.92 -4.40
CA ARG A 197 15.85 -4.49 -4.76
C ARG A 197 16.89 -4.31 -3.63
N THR A 198 16.84 -3.17 -2.93
CA THR A 198 17.83 -2.74 -1.92
C THR A 198 17.39 -2.98 -0.48
N GLY A 199 16.14 -3.43 -0.26
CA GLY A 199 15.59 -3.68 1.06
C GLY A 199 16.38 -4.72 1.86
N LEU A 200 16.57 -4.43 3.16
CA LEU A 200 17.27 -5.29 4.12
C LEU A 200 16.56 -6.62 4.29
N VAL A 201 15.26 -6.57 4.54
CA VAL A 201 14.42 -7.75 4.70
C VAL A 201 13.68 -7.97 3.40
N LYS A 202 14.00 -9.05 2.70
CA LYS A 202 13.32 -9.44 1.46
C LYS A 202 13.22 -10.94 1.29
N ILE A 203 12.33 -11.35 0.38
CA ILE A 203 12.22 -12.75 -0.03
C ILE A 203 13.36 -13.05 -1.01
N ARG A 204 14.14 -14.08 -0.74
CA ARG A 204 15.22 -14.57 -1.60
C ARG A 204 14.86 -15.93 -2.18
N LEU A 205 15.23 -16.12 -3.44
CA LEU A 205 15.11 -17.39 -4.17
C LEU A 205 16.43 -18.15 -4.11
N ASP A 206 16.38 -19.38 -3.63
CA ASP A 206 17.47 -20.33 -3.69
C ASP A 206 17.32 -21.18 -4.96
N ARG A 207 18.13 -20.87 -5.98
CA ARG A 207 18.09 -21.56 -7.28
C ARG A 207 18.46 -23.03 -7.19
N SER A 208 19.28 -23.43 -6.21
CA SER A 208 19.70 -24.84 -6.07
C SER A 208 18.54 -25.77 -5.69
N ARG A 209 17.52 -25.23 -5.01
CA ARG A 209 16.33 -25.97 -4.57
C ARG A 209 15.11 -25.72 -5.43
N TYR A 210 15.19 -24.79 -6.39
CA TYR A 210 14.04 -24.40 -7.18
C TYR A 210 13.69 -25.49 -8.19
N THR A 211 12.47 -26.01 -8.09
CA THR A 211 11.85 -26.86 -9.10
C THR A 211 10.81 -26.01 -9.83
N GLU A 212 10.82 -25.97 -11.16
CA GLU A 212 10.01 -25.11 -12.03
C GLU A 212 8.47 -25.34 -11.97
N CYS A 213 7.94 -25.72 -10.80
CA CYS A 213 6.53 -26.00 -10.53
C CYS A 213 5.59 -24.78 -10.64
N GLN A 214 6.11 -23.55 -10.68
CA GLN A 214 5.34 -22.30 -10.81
C GLN A 214 4.27 -22.03 -9.72
N ASN A 215 4.25 -22.80 -8.62
CA ASN A 215 3.26 -22.64 -7.55
C ASN A 215 3.37 -21.28 -6.84
N CYS A 216 4.58 -20.72 -6.76
CA CYS A 216 4.82 -19.39 -6.22
C CYS A 216 4.18 -18.28 -7.07
N LEU A 217 4.19 -18.39 -8.40
CA LEU A 217 3.55 -17.43 -9.30
C LEU A 217 2.03 -17.55 -9.29
N LYS A 218 1.51 -18.79 -9.29
CA LYS A 218 0.07 -19.06 -9.20
C LYS A 218 -0.53 -18.50 -7.91
N SER A 219 0.16 -18.66 -6.78
CA SER A 219 -0.28 -18.14 -5.47
C SER A 219 -0.03 -16.64 -5.27
N CYS A 220 0.71 -15.97 -6.16
CA CYS A 220 1.04 -14.56 -6.02
C CYS A 220 -0.17 -13.66 -6.28
N PRO A 221 -0.64 -12.87 -5.28
CA PRO A 221 -1.73 -11.93 -5.48
C PRO A 221 -1.32 -10.70 -6.29
N GLY A 222 -0.02 -10.45 -6.45
CA GLY A 222 0.50 -9.34 -7.27
C GLY A 222 0.57 -9.64 -8.77
N GLY A 223 0.38 -10.90 -9.17
CA GLY A 223 0.51 -11.33 -10.57
C GLY A 223 1.93 -11.17 -11.11
N ILE A 224 2.94 -11.51 -10.31
CA ILE A 224 4.34 -11.52 -10.74
C ILE A 224 4.51 -12.63 -11.79
N GLY A 225 5.14 -12.32 -12.93
CA GLY A 225 5.29 -13.25 -14.05
C GLY A 225 6.60 -14.05 -14.05
N LYS A 226 7.61 -13.64 -13.28
CA LYS A 226 8.92 -14.30 -13.19
C LYS A 226 9.30 -14.57 -11.73
N VAL A 227 9.91 -15.71 -11.46
CA VAL A 227 10.24 -16.10 -10.07
C VAL A 227 11.36 -15.24 -9.49
N GLU A 228 12.25 -14.73 -10.35
CA GLU A 228 13.34 -13.82 -10.01
C GLU A 228 12.86 -12.45 -9.51
N ASP A 229 11.67 -12.04 -9.96
CA ASP A 229 11.03 -10.79 -9.56
C ASP A 229 10.36 -10.90 -8.18
N ILE A 230 10.27 -12.09 -7.60
CA ILE A 230 9.82 -12.26 -6.21
C ILE A 230 10.91 -11.68 -5.29
N GLY A 231 10.54 -10.64 -4.55
CA GLY A 231 11.45 -9.91 -3.64
C GLY A 231 12.17 -8.75 -4.32
N ASN A 232 12.47 -8.81 -5.63
CA ASN A 232 13.20 -7.76 -6.33
C ASN A 232 12.32 -6.85 -7.20
N GLY A 233 11.23 -7.39 -7.75
CA GLY A 233 10.34 -6.66 -8.65
C GLY A 233 9.57 -5.56 -7.92
N THR A 234 9.37 -4.41 -8.58
CA THR A 234 8.67 -3.25 -7.98
C THR A 234 7.21 -3.53 -7.65
N ASP A 235 6.63 -4.60 -8.20
CA ASP A 235 5.26 -5.05 -7.94
C ASP A 235 5.14 -6.08 -6.80
N CYS A 236 6.26 -6.62 -6.32
CA CYS A 236 6.26 -7.55 -5.21
C CYS A 236 5.94 -6.81 -3.90
N THR A 237 4.83 -7.15 -3.23
CA THR A 237 4.49 -6.60 -1.91
C THR A 237 5.12 -7.39 -0.76
N GLN A 238 6.00 -8.33 -1.06
CA GLN A 238 6.68 -9.19 -0.08
C GLN A 238 5.76 -9.83 0.98
N CYS A 239 4.53 -10.21 0.58
CA CYS A 239 3.52 -10.76 1.49
C CYS A 239 3.77 -12.20 1.94
N ALA A 240 4.86 -12.82 1.47
CA ALA A 240 5.33 -14.16 1.83
C ALA A 240 4.36 -15.35 1.60
N ARG A 241 3.23 -15.16 0.90
CA ARG A 241 2.36 -16.30 0.49
C ARG A 241 3.10 -17.34 -0.36
N CYS A 242 4.03 -16.88 -1.20
CA CYS A 242 4.86 -17.76 -2.01
C CYS A 242 5.82 -18.62 -1.17
N VAL A 243 6.22 -18.17 0.01
CA VAL A 243 7.03 -18.94 0.97
C VAL A 243 6.17 -20.06 1.57
N GLU A 244 4.94 -19.76 1.99
CA GLU A 244 4.01 -20.78 2.54
C GLU A 244 3.63 -21.87 1.53
N LYS A 245 3.52 -21.51 0.25
CA LYS A 245 3.05 -22.41 -0.82
C LYS A 245 4.18 -23.14 -1.56
N CYS A 246 5.44 -22.86 -1.24
CA CYS A 246 6.58 -23.50 -1.90
C CYS A 246 6.78 -24.92 -1.34
N PRO A 247 6.64 -25.99 -2.14
CA PRO A 247 6.77 -27.37 -1.66
C PRO A 247 8.21 -27.74 -1.28
N VAL A 248 9.19 -27.12 -1.96
CA VAL A 248 10.63 -27.41 -1.83
C VAL A 248 11.37 -26.41 -0.93
N GLY A 249 10.66 -25.41 -0.39
CA GLY A 249 11.27 -24.40 0.49
C GLY A 249 12.35 -23.53 -0.18
N ALA A 250 12.28 -23.35 -1.51
CA ALA A 250 13.24 -22.56 -2.28
C ALA A 250 13.13 -21.04 -2.03
N LEU A 251 12.00 -20.55 -1.49
CA LEU A 251 11.79 -19.15 -1.16
C LEU A 251 11.87 -18.95 0.36
N LYS A 252 12.70 -18.02 0.82
CA LYS A 252 12.85 -17.70 2.26
C LYS A 252 12.89 -16.20 2.48
N ILE A 253 12.37 -15.76 3.63
CA ILE A 253 12.56 -14.38 4.10
C ILE A 253 13.98 -14.32 4.67
N SER A 254 14.78 -13.36 4.20
CA SER A 254 16.16 -13.16 4.64
C SER A 254 16.37 -11.69 4.96
N ALA A 255 17.07 -11.43 6.07
CA ALA A 255 17.56 -10.12 6.44
C ALA A 255 19.04 -10.00 6.05
N GLY A 256 19.40 -8.98 5.26
CA GLY A 256 20.79 -8.66 4.91
C GLY A 256 20.90 -7.83 3.62
N LEU A 257 21.93 -6.97 3.55
CA LEU A 257 22.18 -6.06 2.42
C LEU A 257 22.71 -6.75 1.16
N ARG A 258 23.19 -8.00 1.25
CA ARG A 258 23.73 -8.78 0.13
C ARG A 258 23.88 -10.25 0.51
N ASN A 259 23.73 -11.15 -0.45
CA ASN A 259 24.62 -12.28 -0.76
C ASN A 259 24.47 -12.47 -2.27
#